data_AF-W5SWR7-F1
#
_entry.id   AF-W5SWR7-F1
#
_cell.length_a   1.000
_cell.length_b   1.000
_cell.length_c   1.000
_cell.angle_alpha   90.00
_cell.angle_beta   90.00
_cell.angle_gamma   90.00
#
_symmetry.space_group_name_H-M   'P 1'
#
loop_
_entity.id
_entity.type
_entity.pdbx_description
1 polymer ?
#
loop_
_entity_poly.entity_id
_entity_poly.type
_entity_poly.pdbx_seq_one_letter_code
_entity_poly.pdbx_strand_id
1 'polypeptide(L)' 'MRAMAKDGKFAAKQDDSHFKDANAINGAVASAVNKTLSTLIIAIRNTVDSGLKTISNILKTVKQEDQSVEATANNQ' A
#
# COMPACT_ATOMS: atom_id res chain seq x y z
N MET A 1 15.33 -8.14 -7.36
CA MET A 1 14.21 -8.86 -6.72
C MET A 1 14.29 -10.36 -7.01
N ARG A 2 15.30 -11.05 -6.50
CA ARG A 2 15.48 -12.49 -6.76
C ARG A 2 14.34 -13.30 -6.16
N ALA A 3 14.01 -13.07 -4.89
CA ALA A 3 12.99 -13.80 -4.14
C ALA A 3 11.56 -13.74 -4.70
N MET A 4 11.22 -12.68 -5.44
CA MET A 4 9.87 -12.47 -5.98
C MET A 4 9.76 -12.84 -7.45
N ALA A 5 10.87 -13.24 -8.09
CA ALA A 5 10.87 -13.69 -9.47
C ALA A 5 10.40 -15.15 -9.57
N LYS A 6 9.70 -15.51 -10.65
CA LYS A 6 9.17 -16.85 -10.91
C LYS A 6 10.21 -17.97 -10.67
N ASP A 7 11.41 -17.79 -11.20
CA ASP A 7 12.53 -18.75 -11.08
C ASP A 7 13.62 -18.28 -10.09
N GLY A 8 13.21 -17.41 -9.15
CA GLY A 8 14.06 -16.82 -8.14
C GLY A 8 14.58 -17.81 -7.11
N LYS A 9 15.88 -18.13 -7.15
CA LYS A 9 16.50 -19.07 -6.21
C LYS A 9 17.76 -18.49 -5.56
N PHE A 10 17.98 -18.87 -4.30
CA PHE A 10 19.18 -18.56 -3.54
C PHE A 10 19.99 -19.84 -3.37
N ALA A 11 21.31 -19.75 -3.51
CA ALA A 11 22.19 -20.89 -3.32
C ALA A 11 22.35 -21.19 -1.83
N ALA A 12 22.27 -22.46 -1.45
CA ALA A 12 22.62 -22.98 -0.13
C ALA A 12 23.69 -24.07 -0.29
N LYS A 13 24.58 -24.21 0.70
CA LYS A 13 25.59 -25.29 0.69
C LYS A 13 24.91 -26.63 0.90
N GLN A 14 25.42 -27.68 0.25
CA GLN A 14 24.84 -29.03 0.25
C GLN A 14 25.44 -29.97 1.31
N ASP A 15 26.20 -29.41 2.27
CA ASP A 15 26.85 -30.15 3.35
C ASP A 15 25.91 -30.33 4.57
N ASP A 16 26.41 -30.89 5.68
CA ASP A 16 25.65 -31.10 6.92
C ASP A 16 25.01 -29.81 7.49
N SER A 17 25.48 -28.63 7.03
CA SER A 17 24.94 -27.31 7.41
C SER A 17 23.86 -26.78 6.45
N HIS A 18 23.48 -27.54 5.41
CA HIS A 18 22.47 -27.17 4.41
C HIS A 18 21.18 -26.63 5.05
N PHE A 19 20.70 -27.29 6.11
CA PHE A 19 19.46 -26.89 6.78
C PHE A 19 19.58 -25.53 7.49
N LYS A 20 20.76 -25.20 8.02
CA LYS A 20 21.03 -23.93 8.70
C LYS A 20 21.13 -22.79 7.70
N ASP A 21 21.86 -23.00 6.62
CA ASP A 21 22.02 -22.01 5.55
C ASP A 21 20.69 -21.72 4.85
N ALA A 22 19.92 -22.76 4.51
CA ALA A 22 18.61 -22.61 3.90
C ALA A 22 17.63 -21.83 4.80
N ASN A 23 17.60 -22.12 6.11
CA ASN A 23 16.73 -21.42 7.04
C ASN A 23 17.11 -19.95 7.23
N ALA A 24 18.41 -19.64 7.30
CA ALA A 24 18.89 -18.27 7.41
C ALA A 24 18.52 -17.44 6.17
N ILE A 25 18.73 -18.02 4.98
CA ILE A 25 18.35 -17.41 3.70
C ILE A 25 16.84 -17.19 3.64
N ASN A 26 16.04 -18.21 3.96
CA ASN A 26 14.57 -18.11 3.92
C ASN A 26 14.03 -17.06 4.89
N GLY A 27 14.58 -17.00 6.11
CA GLY A 27 14.19 -15.98 7.10
C GLY A 27 14.51 -14.56 6.63
N ALA A 28 15.72 -14.34 6.10
CA ALA A 28 16.12 -13.04 5.56
C ALA A 28 15.27 -12.62 4.37
N VAL A 29 15.00 -13.57 3.45
CA VAL A 29 14.19 -13.35 2.26
C VAL A 29 12.74 -13.03 2.62
N ALA A 30 12.12 -13.82 3.50
CA ALA A 30 10.75 -13.59 3.94
C ALA A 30 10.60 -12.22 4.61
N SER A 31 11.56 -11.85 5.46
CA SER A 31 11.59 -10.53 6.10
C SER A 31 11.71 -9.39 5.08
N ALA A 32 12.61 -9.51 4.11
CA ALA A 32 12.79 -8.50 3.06
C ALA A 32 11.53 -8.34 2.21
N VAL A 33 10.94 -9.44 1.73
CA VAL A 33 9.72 -9.41 0.91
C VAL A 33 8.55 -8.82 1.70
N ASN A 34 8.36 -9.25 2.96
CA ASN A 34 7.31 -8.70 3.81
C ASN A 34 7.45 -7.21 4.04
N LYS A 35 8.68 -6.71 4.27
CA LYS A 35 8.94 -5.28 4.44
C LYS A 35 8.63 -4.50 3.17
N THR A 36 9.11 -4.94 2.01
CA THR A 36 8.84 -4.27 0.73
C THR A 36 7.34 -4.23 0.43
N LEU A 37 6.63 -5.34 0.61
CA LEU A 37 5.19 -5.39 0.39
C LEU A 37 4.43 -4.49 1.37
N SER A 38 4.83 -4.48 2.64
CA SER A 38 4.21 -3.62 3.65
C SER A 38 4.38 -2.14 3.32
N THR A 39 5.58 -1.72 2.90
CA THR A 39 5.82 -0.34 2.46
C THR A 39 4.98 0.02 1.22
N LEU A 40 4.92 -0.87 0.23
CA LEU A 40 4.10 -0.65 -0.97
C LEU A 40 2.61 -0.51 -0.62
N ILE A 41 2.09 -1.36 0.26
CA ILE A 41 0.71 -1.29 0.73
C ILE A 41 0.43 0.04 1.43
N ILE A 42 1.34 0.50 2.31
CA ILE A 42 1.19 1.79 3.00
C ILE A 42 1.19 2.95 2.00
N ALA A 43 2.10 2.93 1.02
CA ALA A 43 2.16 3.96 -0.01
C ALA A 43 0.85 4.03 -0.80
N ILE A 44 0.32 2.88 -1.25
CA ILE A 44 -0.97 2.82 -1.95
C ILE A 44 -2.11 3.35 -1.08
N ARG A 45 -2.17 2.94 0.21
CA ARG A 45 -3.20 3.44 1.14
C ARG A 45 -3.13 4.95 1.31
N ASN A 46 -1.94 5.52 1.45
CA ASN A 46 -1.76 6.96 1.59
C ASN A 46 -2.20 7.71 0.33
N THR A 47 -1.88 7.19 -0.86
CA THR A 47 -2.35 7.77 -2.14
C THR A 47 -3.87 7.72 -2.24
N VAL A 48 -4.48 6.57 -1.92
CA VAL A 48 -5.95 6.42 -1.94
C VAL A 48 -6.62 7.33 -0.90
N ASP A 49 -6.13 7.37 0.33
CA ASP A 49 -6.65 8.23 1.41
C ASP A 49 -6.58 9.72 1.02
N SER A 50 -5.45 10.17 0.45
CA SER A 50 -5.32 11.54 -0.05
C SER A 50 -6.33 11.84 -1.16
N GLY A 51 -6.52 10.92 -2.11
CA GLY A 51 -7.52 11.09 -3.17
C GLY A 51 -8.95 11.19 -2.63
N LEU A 52 -9.32 10.30 -1.70
CA LEU A 52 -10.64 10.29 -1.06
C LEU A 52 -10.89 11.55 -0.23
N LYS A 53 -9.87 12.07 0.47
CA LYS A 53 -9.97 13.36 1.19
C LYS A 53 -10.27 14.52 0.25
N THR A 54 -9.61 14.58 -0.90
CA THR A 54 -9.88 15.60 -1.92
C THR A 54 -11.33 15.51 -2.42
N ILE A 55 -11.80 14.31 -2.75
CA ILE A 55 -13.19 14.08 -3.17
C ILE A 55 -14.17 14.51 -2.08
N SER A 56 -13.92 14.15 -0.82
CA SER A 56 -14.75 14.54 0.32
C SER A 56 -14.86 16.06 0.47
N ASN A 57 -13.75 16.79 0.27
CA ASN A 57 -13.75 18.25 0.36
C ASN A 57 -14.54 18.89 -0.78
N ILE A 58 -14.38 18.42 -2.02
CA ILE A 58 -15.15 18.89 -3.18
C ILE A 58 -16.65 18.63 -2.97
N LEU A 59 -17.02 17.46 -2.44
CA LEU A 59 -18.43 17.16 -2.16
C LEU A 59 -19.02 18.09 -1.07
N LYS A 60 -18.21 18.50 -0.09
CA LYS A 60 -18.65 19.49 0.90
C LYS A 60 -18.90 20.85 0.26
N THR A 61 -18.04 21.31 -0.65
CA THR A 61 -18.21 22.62 -1.29
C THR A 61 -19.45 22.63 -2.19
N VAL A 62 -19.66 21.60 -3.02
CA VAL A 62 -20.87 21.48 -3.86
C VAL A 62 -22.13 21.48 -2.99
N LYS A 63 -22.13 20.73 -1.88
CA LYS A 63 -23.26 20.72 -0.95
C LYS A 63 -23.55 22.11 -0.34
N GLN A 64 -22.53 22.91 -0.06
CA GLN A 64 -22.73 24.27 0.46
C GLN A 64 -23.30 25.21 -0.61
N GLU A 65 -22.83 25.10 -1.85
CA GLU A 65 -23.36 25.87 -2.98
C GLU A 65 -24.85 25.56 -3.20
N ASP A 66 -25.25 24.29 -3.23
CA ASP A 66 -26.67 23.90 -3.36
C ASP A 66 -27.55 24.51 -2.26
N GLN A 67 -27.09 24.49 -1.00
CA GLN A 67 -27.80 25.08 0.13
C GLN A 67 -27.91 26.62 0.02
N SER A 68 -26.89 27.29 -0.52
CA SER A 68 -26.92 28.73 -0.74
C SER A 68 -27.92 29.15 -1.83
N VAL A 69 -28.04 28.35 -2.89
CA VAL A 69 -29.01 28.59 -3.97
C VAL A 69 -30.43 28.44 -3.43
N GLU A 70 -30.70 27.39 -2.65
CA GLU A 70 -32.00 27.20 -1.99
C GLU A 70 -32.36 28.35 -1.03
N ALA A 71 -31.39 28.82 -0.22
CA ALA A 71 -31.62 29.93 0.70
C ALA A 71 -31.92 31.26 -0.02
N THR A 72 -31.35 31.47 -1.21
CA THR A 72 -31.61 32.68 -2.00
C THR A 72 -32.96 32.61 -2.71
N ALA A 73 -33.37 31.43 -3.17
CA ALA A 73 -34.66 31.19 -3.82
C ALA A 73 -35.85 31.32 -2.86
N ASN A 74 -35.70 30.94 -1.58
CA ASN A 74 -36.78 31.02 -0.60
C ASN A 74 -36.98 32.43 0.02
N ASN A 75 -36.08 33.38 -0.26
CA ASN A 75 -36.12 34.75 0.26
C ASN A 75 -36.57 35.79 -0.79
N GLN A 76 -37.05 35.35 -1.96
CA GLN A 76 -37.73 36.15 -2.98
C GLN A 76 -39.20 35.78 -3.06
#